data_AF-X1NPP7-F1
#
_entry.id   AF-X1NPP7-F1
#
_cell.length_a   1.000
_cell.length_b   1.000
_cell.length_c   1.000
_cell.angle_alpha   90.00
_cell.angle_beta   90.00
_cell.angle_gamma   90.00
#
_symmetry.space_group_name_H-M   'P 1'
#
loop_
_entity.id
_entity.type
_entity.pdbx_description
1 polymer ?
#
loop_
_entity_poly.entity_id
_entity_poly.type
_entity_poly.pdbx_seq_one_letter_code
_entity_poly.pdbx_strand_id
1 'polypeptide(L)'
;MLDVSRDWKIKGPRNQEIIEFIEIKDILGQKKYGPIFAELFVPEVEEYQRYQRVFIQVTEMGITAKFSSENNLICLTELKTAAPIEGALVEIRDDFNQVFWRGKTDSEGLVRTPGWKTLGMSKDYQFSFSTYGFFRFSDIENPHLSHPAESIILNFSNPVSYKEVAANISFQPEVKIPEYYYGSGYSSPRIYLYLNLEPDTLYTAALSPELKDKFGNPLDERIDFTFTTGPYSP
;
A
#
# COMPACT_ATOMS: atom_id res chain seq x y z
N MET A 1 25.02 -19.93 22.43
CA MET A 1 24.43 -18.66 22.00
C MET A 1 25.39 -17.58 22.47
N LEU A 2 25.90 -16.73 21.59
CA LEU A 2 26.74 -15.62 22.02
C LEU A 2 25.80 -14.55 22.57
N ASP A 3 25.97 -14.22 23.85
CA ASP A 3 25.27 -13.11 24.49
C ASP A 3 26.28 -11.96 24.62
N VAL A 4 26.03 -10.87 23.92
CA VAL A 4 26.95 -9.73 23.83
C VAL A 4 26.17 -8.50 24.26
N SER A 5 26.49 -7.98 25.45
CA SER A 5 25.96 -6.72 25.97
C SER A 5 27.08 -5.68 26.00
N ARG A 6 26.81 -4.48 25.43
CA ARG A 6 27.78 -3.39 25.31
C ARG A 6 27.08 -2.05 25.44
N ASP A 7 27.69 -1.12 26.17
CA ASP A 7 27.26 0.28 26.18
C ASP A 7 27.65 0.95 24.87
N TRP A 8 26.67 1.57 24.22
CA TRP A 8 26.88 2.32 22.99
C TRP A 8 26.87 3.82 23.27
N LYS A 9 28.03 4.48 23.12
CA LYS A 9 28.13 5.94 23.27
C LYS A 9 28.13 6.58 21.89
N ILE A 10 27.06 7.30 21.59
CA ILE A 10 26.94 8.16 20.40
C ILE A 10 28.06 9.21 20.40
N LYS A 11 28.87 9.23 19.35
CA LYS A 11 29.96 10.20 19.17
C LYS A 11 29.62 11.12 17.99
N GLY A 12 29.12 12.32 18.29
CA GLY A 12 28.80 13.29 17.26
C GLY A 12 28.55 14.70 17.80
N PRO A 13 28.54 15.70 16.90
CA PRO A 13 28.14 17.06 17.27
C PRO A 13 26.66 17.11 17.67
N ARG A 14 26.34 17.98 18.62
CA ARG A 14 24.96 18.20 19.09
C ARG A 14 24.08 18.73 17.94
N ASN A 15 22.82 18.30 17.91
CA ASN A 15 21.79 18.73 16.95
C ASN A 15 22.13 18.45 15.47
N GLN A 16 22.86 17.36 15.21
CA GLN A 16 23.08 16.86 13.85
C GLN A 16 22.70 15.39 13.79
N GLU A 17 22.14 14.96 12.67
CA GLU A 17 21.90 13.56 12.40
C GLU A 17 23.25 12.84 12.24
N ILE A 18 23.34 11.66 12.84
CA ILE A 18 24.50 10.79 12.72
C ILE A 18 24.06 9.39 12.34
N ILE A 19 24.91 8.70 11.59
CA ILE A 19 24.72 7.29 11.23
C ILE A 19 25.91 6.53 11.79
N GLU A 20 25.64 5.63 12.74
CA GLU A 20 26.63 4.69 13.26
C GLU A 20 26.19 3.25 12.93
N PHE A 21 27.15 2.38 12.62
CA PHE A 21 26.90 1.01 12.19
C PHE A 21 27.30 0.00 13.26
N ILE A 22 26.44 -0.97 13.51
CA ILE A 22 26.73 -2.12 14.36
C ILE A 22 27.46 -3.19 13.54
N GLU A 23 28.70 -3.49 13.90
CA GLU A 23 29.52 -4.51 13.24
C GLU A 23 29.02 -5.92 13.58
N ILE A 24 28.23 -6.49 12.66
CA ILE A 24 27.60 -7.81 12.82
C ILE A 24 28.61 -8.95 13.05
N LYS A 25 29.82 -8.84 12.51
CA LYS A 25 30.89 -9.85 12.66
C LYS A 25 31.24 -10.12 14.13
N ASP A 26 31.17 -9.09 14.97
CA ASP A 26 31.47 -9.19 16.40
C ASP A 26 30.39 -10.00 17.14
N ILE A 27 29.16 -9.99 16.62
CA ILE A 27 27.99 -10.68 17.20
C ILE A 27 27.98 -12.15 16.77
N LEU A 28 28.30 -12.43 15.51
CA LEU A 28 28.39 -13.80 15.00
C LEU A 28 29.59 -14.58 15.55
N GLY A 29 30.61 -13.87 16.05
CA GLY A 29 31.84 -14.47 16.57
C GLY A 29 32.58 -15.24 15.48
N GLN A 30 32.79 -16.54 15.71
CA GLN A 30 33.43 -17.41 14.71
C GLN A 30 32.48 -17.92 13.62
N LYS A 31 31.16 -17.69 13.76
CA LYS A 31 30.17 -18.14 12.77
C LYS A 31 30.16 -17.19 11.59
N LYS A 32 30.04 -17.74 10.37
CA LYS A 32 29.92 -16.94 9.15
C LYS A 32 28.47 -16.52 8.83
N TYR A 33 27.49 -17.33 9.26
CA TYR A 33 26.07 -17.13 8.96
C TYR A 33 25.21 -17.49 10.18
N GLY A 34 23.97 -16.99 10.18
CA GLY A 34 22.96 -17.36 11.16
C GLY A 34 22.00 -16.22 11.47
N PRO A 35 20.94 -16.52 12.24
CA PRO A 35 20.06 -15.51 12.78
C PRO A 35 20.75 -14.73 13.91
N ILE A 36 20.42 -13.44 13.99
CA ILE A 36 20.85 -12.52 15.03
C ILE A 36 19.60 -11.82 15.55
N PHE A 37 19.43 -11.82 16.86
CA PHE A 37 18.48 -10.96 17.54
C PHE A 37 19.28 -9.89 18.26
N ALA A 38 18.96 -8.62 18.02
CA ALA A 38 19.57 -7.50 18.71
C ALA A 38 18.48 -6.61 19.32
N GLU A 39 18.72 -6.17 20.55
CA GLU A 39 17.89 -5.23 21.28
C GLU A 39 18.76 -4.03 21.67
N LEU A 40 18.30 -2.84 21.32
CA LEU A 40 18.88 -1.57 21.74
C LEU A 40 17.99 -0.97 22.82
N PHE A 41 18.60 -0.66 23.97
CA PHE A 41 17.96 0.04 25.07
C PHE A 41 18.42 1.49 25.11
N VAL A 42 17.48 2.44 25.03
CA VAL A 42 17.74 3.88 25.06
C VAL A 42 16.98 4.48 26.26
N PRO A 43 17.65 4.73 27.41
CA PRO A 43 16.96 5.19 28.61
C PRO A 43 16.40 6.61 28.51
N GLU A 44 16.96 7.46 27.65
CA GLU A 44 16.63 8.88 27.53
C GLU A 44 15.35 9.18 26.73
N VAL A 45 14.76 8.19 26.05
CA VAL A 45 13.51 8.35 25.28
C VAL A 45 12.28 7.92 26.10
N GLU A 46 11.10 8.27 25.57
CA GLU A 46 9.81 7.88 26.16
C GLU A 46 9.69 6.36 26.27
N GLU A 47 8.94 5.88 27.28
CA GLU A 47 8.93 4.46 27.69
C GLU A 47 8.69 3.47 26.55
N TYR A 48 7.78 3.80 25.62
CA TYR A 48 7.44 2.95 24.48
C TYR A 48 8.52 2.92 23.38
N GLN A 49 9.47 3.85 23.38
CA GLN A 49 10.57 3.92 22.41
C GLN A 49 11.88 3.34 22.95
N ARG A 50 11.94 3.05 24.26
CA ARG A 50 13.17 2.63 24.94
C ARG A 50 13.79 1.36 24.38
N TYR A 51 12.97 0.45 23.85
CA TYR A 51 13.44 -0.81 23.28
C TYR A 51 13.25 -0.80 21.77
N GLN A 52 14.34 -0.91 21.03
CA GLN A 52 14.33 -1.16 19.60
C GLN A 52 14.85 -2.58 19.37
N ARG A 53 14.07 -3.42 18.70
CA ARG A 53 14.41 -4.84 18.47
C ARG A 53 14.51 -5.11 16.99
N VAL A 54 15.52 -5.88 16.60
CA VAL A 54 15.71 -6.34 15.23
C VAL A 54 16.10 -7.80 15.19
N PHE A 55 15.56 -8.52 14.20
CA PHE A 55 15.95 -9.89 13.88
C PHE A 55 16.55 -9.90 12.47
N ILE A 56 17.80 -10.34 12.35
CA ILE A 56 18.59 -10.31 11.11
C ILE A 56 19.01 -11.73 10.76
N GLN A 57 18.72 -12.18 9.54
CA GLN A 57 19.25 -13.43 9.01
C GLN A 57 20.49 -13.14 8.16
N VAL A 58 21.66 -13.59 8.61
CA VAL A 58 22.90 -13.51 7.82
C VAL A 58 23.07 -14.81 7.05
N THR A 59 23.12 -14.73 5.72
CA THR A 59 23.19 -15.89 4.82
C THR A 59 23.82 -15.48 3.48
N GLU A 60 24.34 -16.45 2.73
CA GLU A 60 24.72 -16.28 1.33
C GLU A 60 23.63 -16.79 0.36
N MET A 61 22.56 -17.39 0.87
CA MET A 61 21.47 -17.93 0.07
C MET A 61 20.32 -16.94 -0.06
N GLY A 62 19.92 -16.65 -1.30
CA GLY A 62 18.66 -16.03 -1.63
C GLY A 62 17.61 -17.10 -1.87
N ILE A 63 16.38 -16.85 -1.43
CA ILE A 63 15.22 -17.73 -1.64
C ILE A 63 14.11 -16.90 -2.26
N THR A 64 13.60 -17.33 -3.41
CA THR A 64 12.39 -16.78 -4.02
C THR A 64 11.39 -17.91 -4.18
N ALA A 65 10.13 -17.68 -3.81
CA ALA A 65 9.09 -18.69 -3.91
C ALA A 65 7.82 -18.12 -4.52
N LYS A 66 7.20 -18.89 -5.41
CA LYS A 66 5.86 -18.63 -5.94
C LYS A 66 4.94 -19.78 -5.54
N PHE A 67 3.85 -19.44 -4.87
CA PHE A 67 2.90 -20.40 -4.34
C PHE A 67 1.63 -20.44 -5.19
N SER A 68 1.02 -21.61 -5.32
CA SER A 68 -0.27 -21.79 -6.01
C SER A 68 -1.06 -22.95 -5.43
N SER A 69 -2.25 -23.22 -5.99
CA SER A 69 -3.10 -24.29 -5.50
C SER A 69 -2.57 -25.68 -5.72
N GLU A 70 -2.01 -25.92 -6.90
CA GLU A 70 -1.61 -27.25 -7.33
C GLU A 70 -0.13 -27.49 -7.03
N ASN A 71 0.75 -26.50 -7.27
CA ASN A 71 2.19 -26.63 -7.08
C ASN A 71 2.85 -25.30 -6.69
N ASN A 72 3.94 -25.37 -5.92
CA ASN A 72 4.80 -24.22 -5.69
C ASN A 72 6.15 -24.42 -6.41
N LEU A 73 6.78 -23.29 -6.77
CA LEU A 73 8.13 -23.25 -7.31
C LEU A 73 8.99 -22.41 -6.37
N ILE A 74 10.10 -22.99 -5.91
CA ILE A 74 11.06 -22.35 -5.03
C ILE A 74 12.41 -22.34 -5.75
N CYS A 75 13.06 -21.19 -5.77
CA CYS A 75 14.35 -20.95 -6.41
C CYS A 75 15.37 -20.49 -5.36
N LEU A 76 16.53 -21.15 -5.33
CA LEU A 76 17.65 -20.81 -4.47
C LEU A 76 18.84 -20.36 -5.31
N THR A 77 19.39 -19.20 -4.95
CA THR A 77 20.55 -18.60 -5.62
C THR A 77 21.57 -18.11 -4.60
N GLU A 78 22.84 -18.02 -4.98
CA GLU A 78 23.82 -17.29 -4.19
C GLU A 78 23.53 -15.79 -4.28
N LEU A 79 23.44 -15.08 -3.16
CA LEU A 79 23.14 -13.64 -3.14
C LEU A 79 24.18 -12.78 -3.86
N LYS A 80 25.45 -13.22 -3.87
CA LYS A 80 26.54 -12.46 -4.45
C LYS A 80 26.57 -12.54 -5.99
N THR A 81 26.30 -13.71 -6.54
CA THR A 81 26.49 -14.01 -7.97
C THR A 81 25.19 -14.27 -8.71
N ALA A 82 24.09 -14.46 -7.98
CA ALA A 82 22.82 -14.98 -8.48
C ALA A 82 22.92 -16.38 -9.12
N ALA A 83 24.02 -17.11 -8.91
CA ALA A 83 24.19 -18.46 -9.42
C ALA A 83 23.20 -19.43 -8.74
N PRO A 84 22.64 -20.41 -9.47
CA PRO A 84 21.75 -21.41 -8.89
C PRO A 84 22.48 -22.27 -7.85
N ILE A 85 21.79 -22.62 -6.78
CA ILE A 85 22.33 -23.52 -5.74
C ILE A 85 21.71 -24.91 -5.92
N GLU A 86 22.48 -25.84 -6.47
CA GLU A 86 22.07 -27.25 -6.61
C GLU A 86 22.14 -28.00 -5.28
N GLY A 87 21.19 -28.93 -5.07
CA GLY A 87 21.21 -29.87 -3.95
C GLY A 87 20.90 -29.28 -2.57
N ALA A 88 20.49 -28.01 -2.49
CA ALA A 88 20.11 -27.36 -1.25
C ALA A 88 18.85 -27.98 -0.67
N LEU A 89 18.86 -28.30 0.63
CA LEU A 89 17.71 -28.86 1.33
C LEU A 89 16.66 -27.76 1.57
N VAL A 90 15.44 -28.02 1.12
CA VAL A 90 14.29 -27.14 1.31
C VAL A 90 13.26 -27.84 2.18
N GLU A 91 12.77 -27.14 3.19
CA GLU A 91 11.69 -27.62 4.07
C GLU A 91 10.54 -26.60 4.06
N ILE A 92 9.30 -27.11 4.02
CA ILE A 92 8.10 -26.31 4.30
C ILE A 92 7.62 -26.67 5.69
N ARG A 93 7.39 -25.65 6.52
CA ARG A 93 7.01 -25.77 7.93
C ARG A 93 5.72 -25.02 8.21
N ASP A 94 4.98 -25.48 9.21
CA ASP A 94 3.80 -24.80 9.74
C ASP A 94 4.13 -23.79 10.85
N ASP A 95 3.11 -23.11 11.37
CA ASP A 95 3.24 -22.13 12.47
C ASP A 95 3.68 -22.77 13.80
N PHE A 96 3.61 -24.10 13.94
CA PHE A 96 4.12 -24.88 15.07
C PHE A 96 5.51 -25.46 14.82
N ASN A 97 6.16 -25.04 13.73
CA ASN A 97 7.48 -25.48 13.30
C ASN A 97 7.56 -26.99 12.95
N GLN A 98 6.42 -27.61 12.64
CA GLN A 98 6.34 -28.97 12.09
C GLN A 98 6.67 -28.95 10.61
N VAL A 99 7.46 -29.91 10.14
CA VAL A 99 7.83 -30.03 8.72
C VAL A 99 6.75 -30.78 7.95
N PHE A 100 6.07 -30.10 7.02
CA PHE A 100 5.10 -30.70 6.10
C PHE A 100 5.76 -31.38 4.91
N TRP A 101 6.86 -30.83 4.43
CA TRP A 101 7.47 -31.30 3.19
C TRP A 101 8.96 -31.01 3.16
N ARG A 102 9.71 -31.88 2.47
CA ARG A 102 11.15 -31.76 2.22
C ARG A 102 11.49 -32.06 0.77
N GLY A 103 12.48 -31.36 0.23
CA GLY A 103 13.06 -31.67 -1.07
C GLY A 103 14.45 -31.05 -1.24
N LYS A 104 15.03 -31.25 -2.42
CA LYS A 104 16.31 -30.64 -2.79
C LYS A 104 16.18 -29.91 -4.12
N THR A 105 16.93 -28.83 -4.28
CA THR A 105 17.02 -28.13 -5.56
C THR A 105 17.76 -28.94 -6.61
N ASP A 106 17.34 -28.80 -7.87
CA ASP A 106 18.01 -29.34 -9.05
C ASP A 106 19.20 -28.47 -9.50
N SER A 107 19.82 -28.79 -10.63
CA SER A 107 20.97 -28.06 -11.19
C SER A 107 20.67 -26.61 -11.55
N GLU A 108 19.40 -26.26 -11.72
CA GLU A 108 18.94 -24.89 -11.97
C GLU A 108 18.59 -24.15 -10.67
N GLY A 109 18.87 -24.74 -9.51
CA GLY A 109 18.55 -24.17 -8.20
C GLY A 109 17.06 -24.18 -7.89
N LEU A 110 16.26 -24.97 -8.63
CA LEU A 110 14.81 -25.00 -8.50
C LEU A 110 14.37 -26.24 -7.72
N VAL A 111 13.31 -26.08 -6.94
CA VAL A 111 12.57 -27.20 -6.38
C VAL A 111 11.08 -26.98 -6.49
N ARG A 112 10.37 -28.05 -6.85
CA ARG A 112 8.90 -28.09 -6.93
C ARG A 112 8.34 -28.88 -5.75
N THR A 113 7.20 -28.44 -5.28
CA THR A 113 6.49 -29.00 -4.13
C THR A 113 4.98 -28.89 -4.38
N PRO A 114 4.15 -29.77 -3.79
CA PRO A 114 2.69 -29.61 -3.89
C PRO A 114 2.22 -28.24 -3.41
N GLY A 115 1.12 -27.75 -3.98
CA GLY A 115 0.49 -26.50 -3.59
C GLY A 115 -0.36 -26.61 -2.32
N TRP A 116 -0.95 -25.50 -1.89
CA TRP A 116 -1.72 -25.43 -0.63
C TRP A 116 -2.95 -26.36 -0.57
N LYS A 117 -3.40 -26.91 -1.71
CA LYS A 117 -4.54 -27.83 -1.79
C LYS A 117 -4.17 -29.21 -1.26
N THR A 118 -2.89 -29.57 -1.42
CA THR A 118 -2.32 -30.82 -0.89
C THR A 118 -1.62 -30.59 0.46
N LEU A 119 -0.89 -29.47 0.59
CA LEU A 119 -0.18 -29.15 1.84
C LEU A 119 -1.11 -28.69 2.98
N GLY A 120 -2.31 -28.22 2.65
CA GLY A 120 -3.23 -27.61 3.60
C GLY A 120 -2.96 -26.12 3.83
N MET A 121 -3.98 -25.42 4.32
CA MET A 121 -3.89 -24.05 4.82
C MET A 121 -4.36 -24.00 6.27
N SER A 122 -3.79 -23.10 7.07
CA SER A 122 -4.26 -22.90 8.45
C SER A 122 -5.66 -22.31 8.52
N LYS A 123 -6.09 -21.57 7.48
CA LYS A 123 -7.42 -20.98 7.33
C LYS A 123 -7.81 -20.88 5.84
N ASP A 124 -9.10 -20.84 5.56
CA ASP A 124 -9.60 -20.55 4.22
C ASP A 124 -9.24 -19.12 3.79
N TYR A 125 -8.74 -18.96 2.55
CA TYR A 125 -8.49 -17.66 1.96
C TYR A 125 -9.60 -17.31 0.97
N GLN A 126 -10.36 -16.27 1.27
CA GLN A 126 -11.34 -15.67 0.37
C GLN A 126 -10.85 -14.29 -0.05
N PHE A 127 -10.90 -13.99 -1.34
CA PHE A 127 -10.72 -12.64 -1.85
C PHE A 127 -11.88 -12.31 -2.78
N SER A 128 -12.38 -11.08 -2.67
CA SER A 128 -13.38 -10.55 -3.57
C SER A 128 -12.70 -9.67 -4.59
N PHE A 129 -13.07 -9.82 -5.87
CA PHE A 129 -12.68 -8.89 -6.92
C PHE A 129 -13.91 -8.52 -7.73
N SER A 130 -13.91 -7.30 -8.26
CA SER A 130 -14.88 -6.82 -9.23
C SER A 130 -14.10 -6.20 -10.39
N THR A 131 -14.45 -6.57 -11.62
CA THR A 131 -14.01 -5.81 -12.79
C THR A 131 -14.78 -4.49 -12.82
N TYR A 132 -14.13 -3.37 -13.15
CA TYR A 132 -14.80 -2.06 -13.21
C TYR A 132 -15.99 -2.11 -14.19
N GLY A 133 -17.14 -1.58 -13.75
CA GLY A 133 -18.40 -1.65 -14.48
C GLY A 133 -18.58 -0.50 -15.47
N PHE A 134 -19.80 -0.31 -15.96
CA PHE A 134 -20.15 0.88 -16.75
C PHE A 134 -19.91 2.16 -15.93
N PHE A 135 -19.30 3.17 -16.54
CA PHE A 135 -19.06 4.45 -15.87
C PHE A 135 -20.35 5.24 -15.72
N ARG A 136 -20.70 5.56 -14.47
CA ARG A 136 -21.95 6.22 -14.09
C ARG A 136 -21.66 7.21 -12.98
N PHE A 137 -22.38 8.32 -13.00
CA PHE A 137 -22.59 9.13 -11.82
C PHE A 137 -23.59 8.43 -10.90
N SER A 138 -23.22 8.22 -9.64
CA SER A 138 -24.05 7.54 -8.65
C SER A 138 -24.97 8.54 -7.95
N ASP A 139 -24.38 9.53 -7.29
CA ASP A 139 -25.08 10.52 -6.47
C ASP A 139 -24.13 11.66 -6.05
N ILE A 140 -24.74 12.73 -5.54
CA ILE A 140 -24.06 13.73 -4.71
C ILE A 140 -24.34 13.41 -3.25
N GLU A 141 -23.30 13.36 -2.42
CA GLU A 141 -23.52 13.25 -0.98
C GLU A 141 -23.93 14.58 -0.40
N ASN A 142 -24.91 14.52 0.51
CA ASN A 142 -25.45 15.68 1.20
C ASN A 142 -25.81 16.85 0.24
N PRO A 143 -26.91 16.76 -0.53
CA PRO A 143 -27.32 17.81 -1.46
C PRO A 143 -27.72 19.13 -0.78
N HIS A 144 -27.68 19.21 0.56
CA HIS A 144 -27.91 20.42 1.34
C HIS A 144 -26.67 20.72 2.19
N LEU A 145 -25.73 21.48 1.65
CA LEU A 145 -24.52 21.88 2.35
C LEU A 145 -24.86 22.78 3.52
N SER A 146 -24.18 22.59 4.65
CA SER A 146 -24.41 23.38 5.87
C SER A 146 -23.93 24.83 5.73
N HIS A 147 -22.87 25.06 4.94
CA HIS A 147 -22.31 26.37 4.61
C HIS A 147 -21.62 26.34 3.24
N PRO A 148 -21.46 27.48 2.54
CA PRO A 148 -20.91 27.53 1.18
C PRO A 148 -19.43 27.10 1.03
N ALA A 149 -18.64 27.07 2.11
CA ALA A 149 -17.24 26.58 2.07
C ALA A 149 -17.10 25.04 2.17
N GLU A 150 -18.21 24.31 2.28
CA GLU A 150 -18.22 22.84 2.36
C GLU A 150 -17.95 22.25 0.97
N SER A 151 -17.22 21.13 0.91
CA SER A 151 -16.98 20.46 -0.38
C SER A 151 -18.24 19.77 -0.88
N ILE A 152 -18.53 19.88 -2.19
CA ILE A 152 -19.45 18.93 -2.83
C ILE A 152 -18.72 17.60 -3.04
N ILE A 153 -19.41 16.50 -2.76
CA ILE A 153 -18.87 15.15 -2.88
C ILE A 153 -19.65 14.41 -3.97
N LEU A 154 -18.98 14.10 -5.07
CA LEU A 154 -19.56 13.41 -6.21
C LEU A 154 -19.12 11.95 -6.21
N ASN A 155 -20.08 11.02 -6.24
CA ASN A 155 -19.84 9.59 -6.29
C ASN A 155 -20.02 9.05 -7.70
N PHE A 156 -19.10 8.18 -8.11
CA PHE A 156 -19.08 7.52 -9.40
C PHE A 156 -18.89 6.01 -9.25
N SER A 157 -19.39 5.22 -10.21
CA SER A 157 -19.20 3.77 -10.24
C SER A 157 -17.74 3.35 -10.48
N ASN A 158 -16.98 4.19 -11.20
CA ASN A 158 -15.57 3.97 -11.53
C ASN A 158 -14.72 5.18 -11.12
N PRO A 159 -13.42 4.99 -10.85
CA PRO A 159 -12.52 6.12 -10.59
C PRO A 159 -12.47 7.08 -11.78
N VAL A 160 -12.70 8.36 -11.52
CA VAL A 160 -12.56 9.47 -12.47
C VAL A 160 -11.51 10.45 -11.94
N SER A 161 -10.80 11.15 -12.82
CA SER A 161 -9.80 12.13 -12.39
C SER A 161 -10.42 13.48 -12.08
N TYR A 162 -9.81 14.23 -11.16
CA TYR A 162 -10.23 15.61 -10.85
C TYR A 162 -10.19 16.52 -12.08
N LYS A 163 -9.15 16.36 -12.93
CA LYS A 163 -9.03 17.07 -14.20
C LYS A 163 -10.22 16.81 -15.13
N GLU A 164 -10.62 15.54 -15.27
CA GLU A 164 -11.76 15.16 -16.12
C GLU A 164 -13.06 15.78 -15.61
N VAL A 165 -13.31 15.71 -14.29
CA VAL A 165 -14.49 16.34 -13.69
C VAL A 165 -14.46 17.85 -13.90
N ALA A 166 -13.35 18.53 -13.62
CA ALA A 166 -13.22 19.98 -13.78
C ALA A 166 -13.45 20.48 -15.22
N ALA A 167 -13.08 19.68 -16.23
CA ALA A 167 -13.28 20.02 -17.62
C ALA A 167 -14.72 19.80 -18.11
N ASN A 168 -15.49 18.94 -17.43
CA ASN A 168 -16.79 18.45 -17.91
C ASN A 168 -17.97 18.73 -16.98
N ILE A 169 -17.74 19.41 -15.84
CA ILE A 169 -18.79 19.88 -14.94
C ILE A 169 -19.05 21.38 -15.16
N SER A 170 -20.33 21.77 -15.11
CA SER A 170 -20.76 23.17 -15.16
C SER A 170 -21.86 23.43 -14.14
N PHE A 171 -22.04 24.69 -13.75
CA PHE A 171 -22.98 25.09 -12.70
C PHE A 171 -23.84 26.29 -13.14
N GLN A 172 -25.06 26.34 -12.63
CA GLN A 172 -25.97 27.48 -12.68
C GLN A 172 -26.53 27.75 -11.27
N PRO A 173 -26.28 28.91 -10.63
CA PRO A 173 -25.42 30.03 -11.09
C PRO A 173 -23.97 29.60 -11.42
N GLU A 174 -23.29 30.39 -12.25
CA GLU A 174 -21.92 30.07 -12.69
C GLU A 174 -20.95 30.01 -11.50
N VAL A 175 -20.17 28.93 -11.43
CA VAL A 175 -19.13 28.72 -10.40
C VAL A 175 -17.79 28.49 -11.10
N LYS A 176 -16.79 29.28 -10.72
CA LYS A 176 -15.42 29.09 -11.24
C LYS A 176 -14.76 27.92 -10.53
N ILE A 177 -14.31 26.94 -11.31
CA ILE A 177 -13.56 25.79 -10.80
C ILE A 177 -12.09 26.22 -10.58
N PRO A 178 -11.51 26.00 -9.38
CA PRO A 178 -10.12 26.35 -9.13
C PRO A 178 -9.12 25.64 -10.06
N GLU A 179 -8.08 26.39 -10.50
CA GLU A 179 -7.12 25.94 -11.52
C GLU A 179 -6.40 24.63 -11.16
N TYR A 180 -6.16 24.39 -9.86
CA TYR A 180 -5.45 23.21 -9.40
C TYR A 180 -6.18 21.89 -9.72
N TYR A 181 -7.50 21.92 -9.96
CA TYR A 181 -8.24 20.73 -10.36
C TYR A 181 -7.91 20.30 -11.79
N TYR A 182 -7.66 21.23 -12.71
CA TYR A 182 -7.30 20.92 -14.10
C TYR A 182 -5.91 20.28 -14.25
N GLY A 183 -5.03 20.43 -13.26
CA GLY A 183 -3.72 19.78 -13.20
C GLY A 183 -3.71 18.42 -12.49
N SER A 184 -4.79 18.05 -11.79
CA SER A 184 -4.81 16.88 -10.92
C SER A 184 -5.22 15.60 -11.67
N GLY A 185 -4.24 14.74 -11.94
CA GLY A 185 -4.45 13.39 -12.50
C GLY A 185 -4.87 12.34 -11.46
N TYR A 186 -4.99 12.72 -10.18
CA TYR A 186 -5.45 11.80 -9.14
C TYR A 186 -6.88 11.34 -9.46
N SER A 187 -7.12 10.04 -9.41
CA SER A 187 -8.40 9.44 -9.80
C SER A 187 -9.02 8.69 -8.63
N SER A 188 -10.31 8.93 -8.39
CA SER A 188 -11.07 8.37 -7.27
C SER A 188 -12.53 8.19 -7.70
N PRO A 189 -13.25 7.17 -7.20
CA PRO A 189 -14.70 7.07 -7.38
C PRO A 189 -15.46 8.14 -6.58
N ARG A 190 -14.81 8.80 -5.60
CA ARG A 190 -15.36 9.87 -4.78
C ARG A 190 -14.53 11.14 -4.97
N ILE A 191 -15.16 12.20 -5.49
CA ILE A 191 -14.52 13.47 -5.87
C ILE A 191 -15.00 14.59 -4.97
N TYR A 192 -14.06 15.31 -4.36
CA TYR A 192 -14.32 16.42 -3.43
C TYR A 192 -13.99 17.75 -4.10
N LEU A 193 -15.00 18.55 -4.41
CA LEU A 193 -14.79 19.89 -4.99
C LEU A 193 -15.04 20.96 -3.94
N TYR A 194 -13.98 21.69 -3.58
CA TYR A 194 -14.03 22.90 -2.77
C TYR A 194 -14.16 24.09 -3.72
N LEU A 195 -15.34 24.70 -3.74
CA LEU A 195 -15.70 25.75 -4.68
C LEU A 195 -16.07 27.04 -3.94
N ASN A 196 -15.94 28.18 -4.61
CA ASN A 196 -16.40 29.47 -4.07
C ASN A 196 -17.89 29.61 -4.35
N LEU A 197 -18.72 29.02 -3.50
CA LEU A 197 -20.19 29.05 -3.61
C LEU A 197 -20.75 30.27 -2.86
N GLU A 198 -21.93 30.73 -3.29
CA GLU A 198 -22.71 31.75 -2.60
C GLU A 198 -23.57 31.11 -1.50
N PRO A 199 -23.82 31.79 -0.36
CA PRO A 199 -24.69 31.28 0.69
C PRO A 199 -26.16 31.22 0.23
N ASP A 200 -26.97 30.38 0.87
CA ASP A 200 -28.43 30.28 0.68
C ASP A 200 -28.85 30.19 -0.81
N THR A 201 -28.07 29.47 -1.62
CA THR A 201 -28.22 29.43 -3.08
C THR A 201 -28.51 28.02 -3.57
N LEU A 202 -29.47 27.90 -4.49
CA LEU A 202 -29.75 26.67 -5.23
C LEU A 202 -28.85 26.63 -6.48
N TYR A 203 -28.09 25.55 -6.62
CA TYR A 203 -27.26 25.27 -7.78
C TYR A 203 -27.84 24.11 -8.58
N THR A 204 -27.83 24.25 -9.91
CA THR A 204 -27.99 23.16 -10.86
C THR A 204 -26.63 22.87 -11.49
N ALA A 205 -26.11 21.67 -11.31
CA ALA A 205 -24.87 21.20 -11.89
C ALA A 205 -25.16 20.24 -13.05
N ALA A 206 -24.28 20.24 -14.05
CA ALA A 206 -24.39 19.35 -15.19
C ALA A 206 -23.04 18.71 -15.52
N LEU A 207 -23.03 17.38 -15.67
CA LEU A 207 -21.92 16.60 -16.16
C LEU A 207 -22.12 16.28 -17.64
N SER A 208 -21.11 16.60 -18.45
CA SER A 208 -21.09 16.29 -19.88
C SER A 208 -21.01 14.78 -20.13
N PRO A 209 -21.67 14.24 -21.17
CA PRO A 209 -21.48 12.86 -21.61
C PRO A 209 -20.03 12.56 -22.04
N GLU A 210 -19.24 13.59 -22.37
CA GLU A 210 -17.82 13.47 -22.70
C GLU A 210 -16.91 13.20 -21.49
N LEU A 211 -17.44 13.30 -20.27
CA LEU A 211 -16.69 12.96 -19.06
C LEU A 211 -16.28 11.48 -19.11
N LYS A 212 -14.99 11.21 -18.95
CA LYS A 212 -14.45 9.85 -19.00
C LYS A 212 -13.90 9.40 -17.66
N ASP A 213 -14.07 8.11 -17.36
CA ASP A 213 -13.38 7.48 -16.24
C ASP A 213 -11.87 7.31 -16.51
N LYS A 214 -11.13 6.81 -15.52
CA LYS A 214 -9.69 6.52 -15.62
C LYS A 214 -9.33 5.54 -16.74
N PHE A 215 -10.30 4.75 -17.22
CA PHE A 215 -10.12 3.76 -18.28
C PHE A 215 -10.56 4.28 -19.66
N GLY A 216 -11.10 5.50 -19.74
CA GLY A 216 -11.54 6.14 -20.96
C GLY A 216 -13.00 5.88 -21.33
N ASN A 217 -13.79 5.25 -20.46
CA ASN A 217 -15.22 5.03 -20.71
C ASN A 217 -16.00 6.33 -20.44
N PRO A 218 -16.85 6.80 -21.38
CA PRO A 218 -17.66 8.00 -21.19
C PRO A 218 -18.89 7.74 -20.31
N LEU A 219 -19.57 8.81 -19.90
CA LEU A 219 -20.94 8.72 -19.39
C LEU A 219 -21.91 8.43 -20.54
N ASP A 220 -22.97 7.66 -20.27
CA ASP A 220 -23.97 7.30 -21.29
C ASP A 220 -24.79 8.51 -21.78
N GLU A 221 -25.03 9.47 -20.89
CA GLU A 221 -25.82 10.66 -21.16
C GLU A 221 -25.38 11.85 -20.29
N ARG A 222 -25.89 13.04 -20.62
CA ARG A 222 -25.75 14.23 -19.77
C ARG A 222 -26.50 13.99 -18.45
N ILE A 223 -25.84 14.29 -17.33
CA ILE A 223 -26.44 14.18 -16.01
C ILE A 223 -26.59 15.57 -15.41
N ASP A 224 -27.82 15.97 -15.09
CA ASP A 224 -28.11 17.20 -14.35
C ASP A 224 -28.54 16.83 -12.92
N PHE A 225 -28.01 17.54 -11.92
CA PHE A 225 -28.36 17.37 -10.51
C PHE A 225 -28.36 18.71 -9.78
N THR A 226 -29.04 18.78 -8.64
CA THR A 226 -29.19 20.02 -7.87
C THR A 226 -28.68 19.86 -6.45
N PHE A 227 -28.15 20.95 -5.88
CA PHE A 227 -27.79 21.04 -4.47
C PHE A 227 -27.97 22.48 -3.97
N THR A 228 -28.07 22.66 -2.65
CA THR A 228 -28.20 23.98 -2.03
C THR A 228 -27.08 24.22 -1.03
N THR A 229 -26.73 25.49 -0.83
CA THR A 229 -25.86 25.95 0.25
C THR A 229 -26.69 26.56 1.38
N GLY A 230 -26.27 26.33 2.62
CA GLY A 230 -26.75 27.08 3.79
C GLY A 230 -26.09 28.46 3.93
N PRO A 231 -26.31 29.15 5.05
CA PRO A 231 -25.70 30.46 5.31
C PRO A 231 -24.22 30.33 5.68
N TYR A 232 -23.51 31.46 5.75
CA TYR A 232 -22.18 31.48 6.38
C TYR A 232 -22.28 31.16 7.86
N SER A 233 -21.34 30.34 8.35
CA SER A 233 -21.15 30.15 9.79
C SER A 233 -20.79 31.49 10.44
N PRO A 234 -21.40 31.83 11.60
CA PRO A 234 -21.11 33.07 12.32
C PRO A 234 -19.67 33.13 12.86
#